data_AF-A0A378Y837-F1
#
_entry.id   AF-A0A378Y837-F1
#
_cell.length_a   1.000
_cell.length_b   1.000
_cell.length_c   1.000
_cell.angle_alpha   90.00
_cell.angle_beta   90.00
_cell.angle_gamma   90.00
#
_symmetry.space_group_name_H-M   'P 1'
#
loop_
_entity.id
_entity.type
_entity.pdbx_description
1 polymer ?
#
loop_
_entity_poly.entity_id
_entity_poly.type
_entity_poly.pdbx_seq_one_letter_code
_entity_poly.pdbx_strand_id
1 'polypeptide(L)'
;MVSRLIAPEIAEKYGRSLVTVRRWMATDEWPAATGKRGRWLEFDSDAVDSAYREHFGRDTATHGDPNELLDPAGIAEHTGLAAGTVRADISRGRFGEPDDDSNGVKRWKRSTIDARMASRRPRRRAE
;
A
#
# COMPACT_ATOMS: atom_id res chain seq x y z
N MET A 1 14.59 0.75 22.24
CA MET A 1 15.79 0.27 21.54
C MET A 1 15.78 0.92 20.18
N VAL A 2 16.84 1.64 19.81
CA VAL A 2 16.90 2.32 18.51
C VAL A 2 17.22 1.28 17.45
N SER A 3 16.23 0.88 16.65
CA SER A 3 16.42 -0.06 15.55
C SER A 3 17.03 0.68 14.37
N ARG A 4 18.19 0.22 13.89
CA ARG A 4 18.87 0.78 12.72
C ARG A 4 18.65 -0.10 11.51
N LEU A 5 18.28 0.51 10.39
CA LEU A 5 18.00 -0.17 9.13
C LEU A 5 18.97 0.28 8.05
N ILE A 6 19.35 -0.66 7.18
CA ILE A 6 20.04 -0.34 5.93
C ILE A 6 19.09 -0.37 4.74
N ALA A 7 19.47 0.24 3.62
CA ALA A 7 18.66 0.31 2.41
C ALA A 7 17.97 -1.01 1.97
N PRO A 8 18.62 -2.20 1.98
CA PRO A 8 17.93 -3.45 1.68
C PRO A 8 16.89 -3.85 2.74
N GLU A 9 17.16 -3.66 4.04
CA GLU A 9 16.16 -3.95 5.09
C GLU A 9 14.96 -2.99 5.00
N ILE A 10 15.20 -1.74 4.62
CA ILE A 10 14.14 -0.76 4.33
C ILE A 10 13.30 -1.22 3.14
N ALA A 11 13.95 -1.71 2.08
CA ALA A 11 13.28 -2.24 0.89
C ALA A 11 12.39 -3.45 1.25
N GLU A 12 12.89 -4.37 2.06
CA GLU A 12 12.12 -5.52 2.57
C GLU A 12 10.96 -5.08 3.47
N LYS A 13 11.20 -4.16 4.42
CA LYS A 13 10.20 -3.64 5.36
C LYS A 13 8.99 -3.02 4.65
N TYR A 14 9.22 -2.28 3.57
CA TYR A 14 8.15 -1.61 2.81
C TYR A 14 7.72 -2.36 1.55
N GLY A 15 8.26 -3.56 1.30
CA GLY A 15 7.96 -4.35 0.10
C GLY A 15 8.29 -3.61 -1.21
N ARG A 16 9.38 -2.83 -1.22
CA ARG A 16 9.82 -2.05 -2.37
C ARG A 16 11.14 -2.56 -2.95
N SER A 17 11.46 -2.14 -4.16
CA SER A 17 12.76 -2.43 -4.75
C SER A 17 13.85 -1.56 -4.12
N LEU A 18 15.07 -2.08 -4.02
CA LEU A 18 16.23 -1.31 -3.55
C LEU A 18 16.48 -0.05 -4.41
N VAL A 19 16.15 -0.10 -5.70
CA VAL A 19 16.26 1.05 -6.62
C VAL A 19 15.29 2.16 -6.21
N THR A 20 14.07 1.80 -5.82
CA THR A 20 13.06 2.74 -5.31
C THR A 20 13.54 3.41 -4.03
N VAL A 21 14.05 2.62 -3.07
CA VAL A 21 14.58 3.16 -1.81
C VAL A 21 15.76 4.10 -2.07
N ARG A 22 16.67 3.74 -2.99
CA ARG A 22 17.78 4.62 -3.39
C ARG A 22 17.32 5.93 -4.01
N ARG A 23 16.19 5.94 -4.74
CA ARG A 23 15.60 7.17 -5.26
C ARG A 23 15.08 8.05 -4.12
N TRP A 24 14.45 7.48 -3.10
CA TRP A 24 14.04 8.23 -1.91
C TRP A 24 15.25 8.78 -1.15
N MET A 25 16.31 7.99 -0.98
CA MET A 25 17.56 8.41 -0.34
C MET A 25 18.25 9.62 -1.01
N ALA A 26 17.91 9.92 -2.26
CA ALA A 26 18.46 11.06 -3.01
C ALA A 26 17.64 12.35 -2.85
N THR A 27 16.52 12.31 -2.13
CA THR A 27 15.65 13.46 -1.87
C THR A 27 15.99 14.11 -0.54
N ASP A 28 15.77 15.42 -0.42
CA ASP A 28 16.09 16.20 0.78
C ASP A 28 15.19 15.83 1.98
N GLU A 29 14.05 15.20 1.70
CA GLU A 29 13.07 14.70 2.66
C GLU A 29 13.49 13.37 3.31
N TRP A 30 14.60 12.76 2.86
CA TRP A 30 15.09 11.51 3.43
C TRP A 30 15.93 11.76 4.69
N PRO A 31 15.78 10.94 5.76
CA PRO A 31 16.53 11.14 6.99
C PRO A 31 18.04 11.00 6.79
N ALA A 32 18.80 11.77 7.56
CA ALA A 32 20.25 11.67 7.57
C ALA A 32 20.71 10.30 8.07
N ALA A 33 21.80 9.80 7.49
CA ALA A 33 22.40 8.54 7.93
C ALA A 33 22.95 8.67 9.35
N THR A 34 22.59 7.74 10.22
CA THR A 34 23.07 7.65 11.61
C THR A 34 24.44 6.95 11.69
N GLY A 35 24.82 6.22 10.64
CA GLY A 35 26.06 5.46 10.63
C GLY A 35 26.30 4.71 9.33
N LYS A 36 27.22 3.74 9.39
CA LYS A 36 27.55 2.84 8.29
C LYS A 36 27.66 1.41 8.79
N ARG A 37 27.06 0.47 8.05
CA ARG A 37 27.16 -0.98 8.24
C ARG A 37 27.79 -1.60 7.01
N GLY A 38 29.11 -1.79 7.05
CA GLY A 38 29.90 -2.19 5.89
C GLY A 38 29.79 -1.17 4.76
N ARG A 39 29.26 -1.58 3.60
CA ARG A 39 29.06 -0.69 2.45
C ARG A 39 27.77 0.13 2.50
N TRP A 40 26.89 -0.12 3.46
CA TRP A 40 25.57 0.49 3.54
C TRP A 40 25.52 1.61 4.57
N LEU A 41 24.73 2.64 4.28
CA LEU A 41 24.36 3.66 5.26
C LEU A 41 23.30 3.08 6.21
N GLU A 42 23.44 3.38 7.50
CA GLU A 42 22.44 3.07 8.52
C GLU A 42 21.53 4.26 8.74
N PHE A 43 20.24 3.98 8.89
CA PHE A 43 19.21 4.95 9.19
C PHE A 43 18.46 4.54 10.44
N ASP A 44 18.04 5.54 11.20
CA ASP A 44 17.11 5.35 12.30
C ASP A 44 15.75 4.87 11.77
N SER A 45 15.24 3.75 12.29
CA SER A 45 13.99 3.16 11.80
C SER A 45 12.79 4.08 12.01
N ASP A 46 12.73 4.84 13.11
CA ASP A 46 11.61 5.72 13.42
C ASP A 46 11.63 6.95 12.51
N ALA A 47 12.82 7.49 12.22
CA ALA A 47 13.00 8.57 11.25
C ALA A 47 12.62 8.13 9.82
N VAL A 48 13.00 6.91 9.42
CA VAL A 48 12.60 6.33 8.12
C VAL A 48 11.09 6.11 8.06
N ASP A 49 10.47 5.60 9.13
CA ASP A 49 9.01 5.44 9.19
C ASP A 49 8.28 6.78 9.06
N SER A 50 8.80 7.82 9.70
CA SER A 50 8.20 9.16 9.66
C SER A 50 8.30 9.76 8.25
N ALA A 51 9.50 9.75 7.66
CA ALA A 51 9.71 10.22 6.29
C ALA A 51 8.91 9.41 5.26
N TYR A 52 8.82 8.08 5.46
CA TYR A 52 7.99 7.22 4.62
C TYR A 52 6.52 7.64 4.71
N ARG A 53 5.94 7.79 5.90
CA ARG A 53 4.52 8.19 6.04
C ARG A 53 4.24 9.57 5.45
N GLU A 54 5.15 10.52 5.62
CA GLU A 54 4.94 11.92 5.26
C GLU A 54 5.14 12.18 3.75
N HIS A 55 6.15 11.57 3.13
CA HIS A 55 6.58 11.95 1.78
C HIS A 55 6.52 10.81 0.76
N PHE A 56 6.73 9.56 1.18
CA PHE A 56 6.92 8.42 0.26
C PHE A 56 5.80 7.38 0.29
N GLY A 57 4.89 7.49 1.26
CA GLY A 57 3.79 6.58 1.53
C GLY A 57 2.61 6.76 0.58
N ARG A 58 2.70 7.70 -0.38
CA ARG A 58 1.75 7.79 -1.48
C ARG A 58 1.94 6.60 -2.43
N ASP A 59 0.87 5.82 -2.56
CA ASP A 59 0.65 4.75 -3.54
C ASP A 59 1.48 3.47 -3.38
N THR A 60 0.96 2.52 -2.61
CA THR A 60 -0.03 1.55 -3.12
C THR A 60 -0.31 0.58 -2.00
N ALA A 61 -1.58 0.53 -1.62
CA ALA A 61 -2.20 -0.38 -0.70
C ALA A 61 -1.90 -1.87 -1.02
N THR A 62 -0.67 -2.33 -0.77
CA THR A 62 -0.23 -3.71 -1.05
C THR A 62 0.04 -4.49 0.25
N HIS A 63 0.05 -3.82 1.40
CA HIS A 63 0.40 -4.42 2.70
C HIS A 63 -0.55 -4.03 3.85
N GLY A 64 -1.81 -3.69 3.57
CA GLY A 64 -2.80 -3.68 4.65
C GLY A 64 -3.35 -5.08 4.90
N ASP A 65 -3.92 -5.29 6.08
CA ASP A 65 -4.43 -6.59 6.50
C ASP A 65 -5.42 -7.13 5.45
N PRO A 66 -5.25 -8.37 4.96
CA PRO A 66 -6.12 -8.91 3.92
C PRO A 66 -7.57 -9.11 4.38
N ASN A 67 -7.82 -9.11 5.69
CA ASN A 67 -9.14 -9.15 6.32
C ASN A 67 -9.65 -7.78 6.73
N GLU A 68 -8.92 -6.70 6.44
CA GLU A 68 -9.38 -5.33 6.63
C GLU A 68 -10.69 -5.13 5.88
N LEU A 69 -11.72 -4.71 6.62
CA LEU A 69 -13.05 -4.42 6.07
C LEU A 69 -13.04 -3.01 5.51
N LEU A 70 -13.07 -2.91 4.18
CA LEU A 70 -13.12 -1.66 3.45
C LEU A 70 -14.58 -1.25 3.21
N ASP A 71 -14.92 -0.03 3.61
CA ASP A 71 -16.15 0.62 3.20
C ASP A 71 -16.03 1.18 1.77
N PRO A 72 -17.09 1.74 1.16
CA PRO A 72 -17.02 2.24 -0.21
C PRO A 72 -15.98 3.36 -0.44
N ALA A 73 -15.64 4.14 0.60
CA ALA A 73 -14.59 5.16 0.50
C ALA A 73 -13.20 4.51 0.53
N GLY A 74 -12.98 3.58 1.46
CA GLY A 74 -11.76 2.78 1.55
C GLY A 74 -11.51 1.93 0.30
N ILE A 75 -12.56 1.42 -0.36
CA ILE A 75 -12.43 0.74 -1.65
C ILE A 75 -11.94 1.70 -2.74
N ALA A 76 -12.47 2.94 -2.79
CA ALA A 76 -12.07 3.94 -3.77
C ALA A 76 -10.59 4.30 -3.59
N GLU A 77 -10.14 4.51 -2.36
CA GLU A 77 -8.75 4.78 -2.03
C GLU A 77 -7.85 3.57 -2.33
N HIS A 78 -8.25 2.37 -1.92
CA HIS A 78 -7.48 1.13 -2.13
C HIS A 78 -7.31 0.79 -3.62
N THR A 79 -8.35 0.98 -4.42
CA THR A 79 -8.36 0.63 -5.85
C THR A 79 -7.97 1.77 -6.79
N GLY A 80 -7.88 3.00 -6.28
CA GLY A 80 -7.70 4.21 -7.09
C GLY A 80 -8.89 4.58 -7.98
N LEU A 81 -10.06 3.95 -7.78
CA LEU A 81 -11.27 4.24 -8.53
C LEU A 81 -11.99 5.46 -7.97
N ALA A 82 -12.68 6.21 -8.83
CA ALA A 82 -13.57 7.28 -8.38
C ALA A 82 -14.69 6.72 -7.50
N ALA A 83 -15.04 7.41 -6.40
CA ALA A 83 -16.08 6.96 -5.47
C ALA A 83 -17.45 6.72 -6.15
N GLY A 84 -17.77 7.51 -7.18
CA GLY A 84 -18.96 7.30 -8.01
C GLY A 84 -18.93 5.96 -8.76
N THR A 85 -17.76 5.59 -9.32
CA THR A 85 -17.55 4.29 -9.98
C THR A 85 -17.69 3.15 -9.00
N VAL A 86 -17.10 3.27 -7.80
CA VAL A 86 -17.23 2.25 -6.74
C VAL A 86 -18.69 2.05 -6.36
N ARG A 87 -19.44 3.12 -6.08
CA ARG A 87 -20.89 3.02 -5.79
C ARG A 87 -21.67 2.38 -6.92
N ALA A 88 -21.36 2.74 -8.17
CA ALA A 88 -22.04 2.19 -9.33
C ALA A 88 -21.71 0.71 -9.55
N ASP A 89 -20.51 0.26 -9.19
CA ASP A 89 -20.12 -1.14 -9.23
C ASP A 89 -20.72 -1.96 -8.08
N ILE A 90 -20.83 -1.38 -6.88
CA ILE A 90 -21.57 -1.96 -5.75
C ILE A 90 -23.04 -2.17 -6.14
N SER A 91 -23.68 -1.14 -6.72
CA SER A 91 -25.08 -1.22 -7.16
C SER A 91 -25.31 -2.29 -8.23
N ARG A 92 -24.32 -2.50 -9.11
CA ARG A 92 -24.34 -3.57 -10.13
C ARG A 92 -23.92 -4.94 -9.61
N GLY A 93 -23.67 -5.08 -8.30
CA GLY A 93 -23.25 -6.35 -7.68
C GLY A 93 -21.88 -6.85 -8.11
N ARG A 94 -21.02 -5.99 -8.69
CA ARG A 94 -19.72 -6.42 -9.24
C ARG A 94 -18.69 -6.80 -8.18
N PHE A 95 -18.87 -6.32 -6.96
CA PHE A 95 -18.04 -6.71 -5.80
C PHE A 95 -18.59 -7.95 -5.07
N GLY A 96 -19.80 -8.41 -5.41
CA GLY A 96 -20.48 -9.50 -4.70
C GLY A 96 -21.18 -9.04 -3.42
N GLU A 97 -21.57 -10.03 -2.60
CA GLU A 97 -22.16 -9.78 -1.29
C GLU A 97 -21.12 -9.17 -0.34
N PRO A 98 -21.49 -8.18 0.51
CA PRO A 98 -20.59 -7.64 1.52
C PRO A 98 -20.19 -8.71 2.54
N ASP A 99 -18.93 -8.64 2.98
CA ASP A 99 -18.40 -9.49 4.05
C ASP A 99 -18.90 -9.05 5.45
N ASP A 100 -19.32 -7.78 5.57
CA ASP A 100 -19.94 -7.21 6.77
C ASP A 100 -20.94 -6.12 6.37
N ASP A 101 -22.14 -6.15 6.94
CA ASP A 101 -23.18 -5.12 6.79
C ASP A 101 -23.56 -4.44 8.12
N SER A 102 -22.71 -4.61 9.15
CA SER A 102 -22.94 -4.07 10.48
C SER A 102 -23.16 -2.55 10.45
N ASN A 103 -24.29 -2.12 11.02
CA ASN A 103 -24.77 -0.73 11.09
C ASN A 103 -25.20 -0.14 9.73
N GLY A 104 -25.59 -0.96 8.75
CA GLY A 104 -26.13 -0.50 7.47
C GLY A 104 -25.07 0.00 6.49
N VAL A 105 -23.80 -0.16 6.82
CA VAL A 105 -22.66 0.13 5.92
C VAL A 105 -22.13 -1.18 5.39
N LYS A 106 -22.23 -1.36 4.07
CA LYS A 106 -21.67 -2.53 3.38
C LYS A 106 -20.15 -2.42 3.33
N ARG A 107 -19.46 -3.44 3.84
CA ARG A 107 -18.00 -3.54 3.84
C ARG A 107 -17.56 -4.85 3.18
N TRP A 108 -16.40 -4.82 2.56
CA TRP A 108 -15.79 -5.98 1.93
C TRP A 108 -14.37 -6.13 2.44
N LYS A 109 -13.92 -7.37 2.59
CA LYS A 109 -12.52 -7.63 2.87
C LYS A 109 -11.67 -7.14 1.70
N ARG A 110 -10.54 -6.56 2.03
CA ARG A 110 -9.53 -6.14 1.06
C ARG A 110 -9.14 -7.25 0.09
N SER A 111 -8.94 -8.47 0.59
CA SER A 111 -8.66 -9.66 -0.22
C SER A 111 -9.78 -9.97 -1.24
N THR A 112 -11.05 -9.79 -0.86
CA THR A 112 -12.21 -9.93 -1.77
C THR A 112 -12.13 -8.90 -2.89
N ILE A 113 -11.83 -7.64 -2.57
CA ILE A 113 -11.68 -6.56 -3.55
C ILE A 113 -10.50 -6.84 -4.50
N ASP A 114 -9.36 -7.26 -3.98
CA ASP A 114 -8.17 -7.57 -4.78
C ASP A 114 -8.44 -8.72 -5.77
N ALA A 115 -9.08 -9.80 -5.32
CA ALA A 115 -9.46 -10.92 -6.20
C ALA A 115 -10.39 -10.49 -7.34
N ARG A 116 -11.33 -9.57 -7.05
CA ARG A 116 -12.26 -9.02 -8.04
C ARG A 116 -11.57 -8.08 -9.02
N MET A 117 -10.66 -7.24 -8.54
CA MET A 117 -9.88 -6.33 -9.39
C MET A 117 -8.90 -7.09 -10.28
N ALA A 118 -8.27 -8.17 -9.77
CA ALA A 118 -7.44 -9.05 -10.57
C ALA A 118 -8.22 -9.68 -11.74
N SER A 119 -9.49 -10.07 -11.49
CA SER A 119 -10.38 -10.61 -12.52
C SER A 119 -10.84 -9.58 -13.56
N ARG A 120 -10.80 -8.28 -13.24
CA ARG A 120 -11.10 -7.19 -14.19
C ARG A 120 -9.97 -6.89 -15.15
N ARG A 121 -8.73 -7.21 -14.79
CA ARG A 121 -7.58 -6.95 -15.66
C ARG A 121 -7.78 -7.78 -16.93
N PRO A 122 -7.96 -7.16 -18.12
CA PRO A 122 -8.13 -7.93 -19.34
C PRO A 122 -6.90 -8.82 -19.51
N ARG A 123 -7.14 -10.13 -19.56
CA ARG A 123 -6.12 -11.13 -19.90
C ARG A 123 -5.41 -10.59 -21.15
N ARG A 124 -4.10 -10.30 -21.04
CA ARG A 124 -3.32 -9.89 -22.23
C ARG A 124 -3.61 -10.91 -23.31
N ARG A 125 -4.12 -10.44 -24.45
CA ARG A 125 -4.20 -11.22 -25.67
C ARG A 125 -2.76 -11.68 -25.93
N ALA A 126 -2.51 -12.98 -25.74
CA ALA A 126 -1.26 -13.59 -26.14
C ALA A 126 -1.27 -13.55 -27.68
N GLU A 127 -0.37 -12.76 -28.24
CA GLU A 127 0.11 -12.92 -29.62
C GLU A 127 1.47 -13.61 -29.55
#